data_AF-A0A919F843-F1
#
_entry.id   AF-A0A919F843-F1
#
_cell.length_a   1.000
_cell.length_b   1.000
_cell.length_c   1.000
_cell.angle_alpha   90.00
_cell.angle_beta   90.00
_cell.angle_gamma   90.00
#
_symmetry.space_group_name_H-M   'P 1'
#
loop_
_entity.id
_entity.type
_entity.pdbx_description
1 polymer ?
#
loop_
_entity_poly.entity_id
_entity_poly.type
_entity_poly.pdbx_seq_one_letter_code
_entity_poly.pdbx_strand_id
1 'polypeptide(L)'
;MHASEEPSRWHKTRHWLRREALPLAVMILLMIAARSSFANHYHVPSGSMQPTLQPGDRVVVDMSAYGLRVPFTERIVVARGQPQRGEVAVFDSPHDGTRLIKRVVAVAGDHVDLRGGHLYINGQSLAADQAGLIERFDGRSARLDLNDGGGPDLTDVVVPPGKVLVLGDHRGASFDGRFFGFVEADRIYGKALAIYYRRGEGFRSGGGCSRVSHANDLFARTPGQMGSQYFSGRRPRAGGPSGFRADSGMWLERRDRGIVSVIDRFRRSLIHRGRSGWRYTRSL
;
A
#
# COMPACT_ATOMS: atom_id res chain seq x y z
N MET A 1 78.02 15.49 -24.95
CA MET A 1 77.20 14.83 -23.92
C MET A 1 75.73 15.09 -24.25
N HIS A 2 75.03 14.11 -24.81
CA HIS A 2 73.61 14.23 -25.16
C HIS A 2 72.77 14.07 -23.88
N ALA A 3 72.09 15.14 -23.47
CA ALA A 3 71.03 15.06 -22.47
C ALA A 3 69.81 14.43 -23.13
N SER A 4 69.49 13.19 -22.78
CA SER A 4 68.25 12.53 -23.18
C SER A 4 67.09 13.13 -22.39
N GLU A 5 66.23 13.89 -23.04
CA GLU A 5 64.97 14.35 -22.46
C GLU A 5 64.04 13.15 -22.24
N GLU A 6 63.92 12.71 -20.98
CA GLU A 6 62.92 11.72 -20.56
C GLU A 6 61.51 12.31 -20.76
N PRO A 7 60.66 11.74 -21.63
CA PRO A 7 59.32 12.27 -21.88
C PRO A 7 58.50 12.20 -20.59
N SER A 8 58.01 13.36 -20.13
CA SER A 8 57.33 13.49 -18.83
C SER A 8 56.21 12.46 -18.68
N ARG A 9 56.16 11.77 -17.53
CA ARG A 9 55.18 10.72 -17.20
C ARG A 9 53.73 11.12 -17.54
N TRP A 10 53.43 12.42 -17.48
CA TRP A 10 52.11 13.01 -17.77
C TRP A 10 51.60 12.77 -19.19
N HIS A 11 52.47 12.75 -20.20
CA HIS A 11 52.06 12.53 -21.59
C HIS A 11 51.67 11.08 -21.86
N LYS A 12 52.39 10.12 -21.25
CA LYS A 12 52.08 8.68 -21.36
C LYS A 12 50.74 8.35 -20.70
N THR A 13 50.47 8.94 -19.53
CA THR A 13 49.20 8.72 -18.80
C THR A 13 47.99 9.29 -19.55
N ARG A 14 48.09 10.46 -20.18
CA ARG A 14 46.98 11.05 -20.97
C ARG A 14 46.62 10.24 -22.22
N HIS A 15 47.60 9.65 -22.89
CA HIS A 15 47.36 8.82 -24.07
C HIS A 15 46.74 7.46 -23.71
N TRP A 16 47.23 6.83 -22.63
CA TRP A 16 46.66 5.60 -22.08
C TRP A 16 45.22 5.83 -21.59
N LEU A 17 44.97 6.92 -20.84
CA LEU A 17 43.64 7.27 -20.33
C LEU A 17 42.62 7.49 -21.46
N ARG A 18 43.02 8.08 -22.60
CA ARG A 18 42.11 8.28 -23.74
C ARG A 18 41.74 6.98 -24.45
N ARG A 19 42.64 5.98 -24.47
CA ARG A 19 42.37 4.65 -25.06
C ARG A 19 41.45 3.81 -24.17
N GLU A 20 41.65 3.86 -22.85
CA GLU A 20 40.86 3.08 -21.88
C GLU A 20 39.60 3.80 -21.37
N ALA A 21 39.49 5.12 -21.53
CA ALA A 21 38.30 5.87 -21.09
C ALA A 21 37.04 5.48 -21.86
N LEU A 22 37.16 5.17 -23.16
CA LEU A 22 36.00 4.77 -23.96
C LEU A 22 35.42 3.41 -23.51
N PRO A 23 36.19 2.30 -23.41
CA PRO A 23 35.66 1.04 -22.90
C PRO A 23 35.17 1.15 -21.45
N LEU A 24 35.84 1.94 -20.60
CA LEU A 24 35.40 2.18 -19.22
C LEU A 24 34.09 2.97 -19.16
N ALA A 25 33.92 4.00 -19.99
CA ALA A 25 32.67 4.77 -20.09
C ALA A 25 31.53 3.90 -20.63
N VAL A 26 31.78 3.07 -21.64
CA VAL A 26 30.80 2.12 -22.17
C VAL A 26 30.43 1.07 -21.12
N MET A 27 31.40 0.52 -20.37
CA MET A 27 31.14 -0.41 -19.28
C MET A 27 30.27 0.24 -18.18
N ILE A 28 30.60 1.46 -17.74
CA ILE A 28 29.81 2.21 -16.76
C ILE A 28 28.40 2.47 -17.29
N LEU A 29 28.26 2.88 -18.56
CA LEU A 29 26.98 3.09 -19.21
C LEU A 29 26.14 1.81 -19.24
N LEU A 30 26.74 0.68 -19.63
CA LEU A 30 26.08 -0.63 -19.63
C LEU A 30 25.69 -1.07 -18.22
N MET A 31 26.53 -0.83 -17.22
CA MET A 31 26.19 -1.10 -15.82
C MET A 31 25.03 -0.23 -15.32
N ILE A 32 25.01 1.06 -15.65
CA ILE A 32 23.90 1.97 -15.30
C ILE A 32 22.62 1.52 -16.02
N ALA A 33 22.70 1.21 -17.32
CA ALA A 33 21.58 0.75 -18.12
C ALA A 33 21.01 -0.56 -17.59
N ALA A 34 21.87 -1.55 -17.34
CA ALA A 34 21.49 -2.83 -16.75
C ALA A 34 20.83 -2.62 -15.37
N ARG A 35 21.46 -1.84 -14.48
CA ARG A 35 20.91 -1.50 -13.15
C ARG A 35 19.55 -0.80 -13.24
N SER A 36 19.36 0.10 -14.20
CA SER A 36 18.11 0.85 -14.39
C SER A 36 16.97 -0.01 -14.94
N SER A 37 17.30 -1.08 -15.68
CA SER A 37 16.33 -1.98 -16.33
C SER A 37 15.95 -3.19 -15.47
N PHE A 38 16.74 -3.52 -14.44
CA PHE A 38 16.36 -4.60 -13.52
C PHE A 38 15.13 -4.18 -12.72
N ALA A 39 13.96 -4.61 -13.20
CA ALA A 39 12.73 -4.69 -12.44
C ALA A 39 13.03 -5.43 -11.14
N ASN A 40 13.27 -4.66 -10.06
CA ASN A 40 13.56 -5.25 -8.76
C ASN A 40 12.31 -6.02 -8.35
N HIS A 41 12.44 -7.34 -8.22
CA HIS A 41 11.39 -8.16 -7.65
C HIS A 41 11.24 -7.77 -6.17
N TYR A 42 10.01 -7.50 -5.73
CA TYR A 42 9.75 -7.28 -4.32
C TYR A 42 8.91 -8.43 -3.78
N HIS A 43 9.35 -9.00 -2.67
CA HIS A 43 8.58 -9.95 -1.89
C HIS A 43 7.70 -9.19 -0.89
N VAL A 44 6.40 -9.48 -0.87
CA VAL A 44 5.43 -8.85 0.04
C VAL A 44 5.48 -9.54 1.41
N PRO A 45 5.94 -8.87 2.49
CA PRO A 45 6.09 -9.51 3.78
C PRO A 45 4.83 -9.47 4.65
N SER A 46 3.87 -8.57 4.35
CA SER A 46 2.72 -8.29 5.21
C SER A 46 1.38 -8.35 4.47
N GLY A 47 0.30 -8.51 5.24
CA GLY A 47 -1.06 -8.62 4.75
C GLY A 47 -1.83 -7.32 4.61
N SER A 48 -1.18 -6.16 4.77
CA SER A 48 -1.85 -4.85 4.82
C SER A 48 -2.49 -4.39 3.49
N MET A 49 -2.12 -5.05 2.40
CA MET A 49 -2.65 -4.81 1.06
C MET A 49 -3.62 -5.91 0.61
N GLN A 50 -4.08 -6.77 1.52
CA GLN A 50 -5.14 -7.73 1.19
C GLN A 50 -6.45 -7.00 0.84
N PRO A 51 -7.24 -7.52 -0.11
CA PRO A 51 -7.03 -8.75 -0.88
C PRO A 51 -6.14 -8.57 -2.12
N THR A 52 -5.72 -7.35 -2.47
CA THR A 52 -4.93 -7.04 -3.67
C THR A 52 -3.59 -7.77 -3.67
N LEU A 53 -2.83 -7.66 -2.58
CA LEU A 53 -1.55 -8.35 -2.37
C LEU A 53 -1.61 -9.20 -1.11
N GLN A 54 -1.11 -10.42 -1.21
CA GLN A 54 -1.04 -11.38 -0.12
C GLN A 54 0.41 -11.56 0.36
N PRO A 55 0.62 -11.89 1.64
CA PRO A 55 1.94 -12.27 2.13
C PRO A 55 2.54 -13.40 1.29
N GLY A 56 3.77 -13.21 0.78
CA GLY A 56 4.44 -14.17 -0.10
C GLY A 56 4.30 -13.89 -1.60
N ASP A 57 3.47 -12.93 -2.00
CA ASP A 57 3.42 -12.46 -3.40
C ASP A 57 4.76 -11.86 -3.81
N ARG A 58 5.10 -12.03 -5.10
CA ARG A 58 6.20 -11.31 -5.74
C ARG A 58 5.65 -10.39 -6.82
N VAL A 59 6.00 -9.11 -6.69
CA VAL A 59 5.48 -8.05 -7.55
C VAL A 59 6.56 -7.49 -8.46
N VAL A 60 6.16 -7.17 -9.69
CA VAL A 60 6.94 -6.37 -10.64
C VAL A 60 6.69 -4.91 -10.34
N VAL A 61 7.76 -4.15 -10.15
CA VAL A 61 7.69 -2.71 -9.84
C VAL A 61 8.38 -1.93 -10.96
N ASP A 62 7.65 -0.96 -11.52
CA ASP A 62 8.21 0.03 -12.42
C ASP A 62 8.87 1.14 -11.61
N MET A 63 10.20 1.13 -11.58
CA MET A 63 11.01 2.14 -10.90
C MET A 63 11.15 3.43 -11.70
N SER A 64 10.84 3.40 -13.00
CA SER A 64 10.95 4.55 -13.90
C SER A 64 9.69 5.42 -13.91
N ALA A 65 8.59 4.89 -13.33
CA ALA A 65 7.27 5.52 -13.32
C ALA A 65 7.26 6.96 -12.79
N TYR A 66 8.13 7.26 -11.82
CA TYR A 66 8.22 8.57 -11.14
C TYR A 66 9.54 9.31 -11.39
N GLY A 67 10.35 8.82 -12.35
CA GLY A 67 11.59 9.45 -12.76
C GLY A 67 12.79 8.51 -12.76
N LEU A 68 13.86 8.94 -13.44
CA LEU A 68 15.12 8.23 -13.49
C LEU A 68 16.01 8.68 -12.33
N ARG A 69 16.31 7.77 -11.41
CA ARG A 69 17.22 8.04 -10.28
C ARG A 69 18.65 7.66 -10.62
N VAL A 70 19.59 8.43 -10.09
CA VAL A 70 21.01 8.05 -10.13
C VAL A 70 21.19 6.79 -9.26
N PRO A 71 21.83 5.72 -9.77
CA PRO A 71 22.10 4.56 -8.94
C PRO A 71 22.92 4.98 -7.71
N PHE A 72 22.58 4.42 -6.55
CA PHE A 72 23.21 4.72 -5.25
C PHE A 72 22.93 6.13 -4.68
N THR A 73 22.00 6.90 -5.25
CA THR A 73 21.61 8.22 -4.70
C THR A 73 20.10 8.40 -4.79
N GLU A 74 19.52 9.24 -3.92
CA GLU A 74 18.11 9.62 -3.99
C GLU A 74 17.82 10.69 -5.06
N ARG A 75 18.84 11.17 -5.77
CA ARG A 75 18.71 12.25 -6.75
C ARG A 75 18.01 11.76 -8.01
N ILE A 76 16.92 12.44 -8.36
CA ILE A 76 16.18 12.26 -9.61
C ILE A 76 16.87 13.09 -10.70
N VAL A 77 17.30 12.43 -11.78
CA VAL A 77 17.94 13.08 -12.94
C VAL A 77 16.89 13.61 -13.91
N VAL A 78 15.82 12.84 -14.09
CA VAL A 78 14.69 13.18 -14.95
C VAL A 78 13.42 12.87 -14.19
N ALA A 79 12.73 13.89 -13.71
CA ALA A 79 11.39 13.73 -13.15
C ALA A 79 10.44 13.27 -14.25
N ARG A 80 9.75 12.15 -14.06
CA ARG A 80 8.73 11.66 -14.99
C ARG A 80 7.48 11.35 -14.20
N GLY A 81 6.36 11.96 -14.57
CA GLY A 81 5.06 11.69 -13.94
C GLY A 81 5.00 12.08 -12.45
N GLN A 82 3.81 11.94 -11.88
CA GLN A 82 3.56 12.04 -10.45
C GLN A 82 2.69 10.85 -10.02
N PRO A 83 2.81 10.36 -8.78
CA PRO A 83 1.93 9.32 -8.26
C PRO A 83 0.48 9.73 -8.39
N GLN A 84 -0.33 8.85 -8.98
CA GLN A 84 -1.75 9.11 -9.22
C GLN A 84 -2.60 8.34 -8.21
N ARG A 85 -3.83 8.82 -8.00
CA ARG A 85 -4.82 8.12 -7.19
C ARG A 85 -5.07 6.70 -7.73
N GLY A 86 -5.25 5.76 -6.81
CA GLY A 86 -5.46 4.35 -7.08
C GLY A 86 -4.21 3.56 -7.45
N GLU A 87 -3.04 4.19 -7.59
CA GLU A 87 -1.79 3.46 -7.85
C GLU A 87 -1.25 2.76 -6.60
N VAL A 88 -0.64 1.60 -6.78
CA VAL A 88 0.06 0.89 -5.69
C VAL A 88 1.51 1.31 -5.72
N ALA A 89 1.93 2.02 -4.69
CA ALA A 89 3.23 2.65 -4.57
C ALA A 89 4.13 1.88 -3.59
N VAL A 90 5.43 1.82 -3.92
CA VAL A 90 6.47 1.28 -3.06
C VAL A 90 7.33 2.44 -2.53
N PHE A 91 7.46 2.58 -1.22
CA PHE A 91 8.21 3.67 -0.58
C PHE A 91 8.83 3.23 0.74
N ASP A 92 9.78 4.00 1.26
CA ASP A 92 10.28 3.78 2.62
C ASP A 92 9.43 4.60 3.60
N SER A 93 8.98 3.96 4.67
CA SER A 93 8.20 4.55 5.74
C SER A 93 8.90 5.80 6.30
N PRO A 94 8.20 6.95 6.41
CA PRO A 94 8.80 8.14 7.01
C PRO A 94 9.05 7.99 8.52
N HIS A 95 8.46 6.98 9.15
CA HIS A 95 8.58 6.75 10.60
C HIS A 95 9.85 5.96 10.97
N ASP A 96 10.16 4.89 10.24
CA ASP A 96 11.21 3.92 10.59
C ASP A 96 12.10 3.48 9.41
N GLY A 97 11.86 4.00 8.20
CA GLY A 97 12.62 3.64 7.00
C GLY A 97 12.30 2.24 6.45
N THR A 98 11.34 1.51 7.03
CA THR A 98 10.93 0.20 6.53
C THR A 98 10.29 0.34 5.15
N ARG A 99 10.65 -0.54 4.20
CA ARG A 99 10.03 -0.60 2.88
C ARG A 99 8.57 -1.02 2.97
N LEU A 100 7.66 -0.15 2.54
CA LEU A 100 6.22 -0.38 2.53
C LEU A 100 5.65 -0.40 1.10
N ILE A 101 4.54 -1.10 0.94
CA ILE A 101 3.70 -1.10 -0.25
C ILE A 101 2.30 -0.69 0.19
N LYS A 102 1.80 0.42 -0.35
CA LYS A 102 0.46 0.96 -0.05
C LYS A 102 -0.20 1.50 -1.31
N ARG A 103 -1.49 1.76 -1.25
CA ARG A 103 -2.22 2.46 -2.31
C ARG A 103 -2.18 3.96 -2.09
N VAL A 104 -1.86 4.71 -3.14
CA VAL A 104 -2.04 6.17 -3.19
C VAL A 104 -3.53 6.44 -3.30
N VAL A 105 -4.12 7.02 -2.25
CA VAL A 105 -5.56 7.28 -2.20
C VAL A 105 -5.92 8.72 -2.52
N ALA A 106 -5.02 9.65 -2.19
CA ALA A 106 -5.18 11.07 -2.45
C ALA A 106 -3.83 11.71 -2.78
N VAL A 107 -3.87 12.76 -3.59
CA VAL A 107 -2.72 13.51 -4.09
C VAL A 107 -2.82 14.98 -3.68
N ALA A 108 -1.75 15.75 -3.87
CA ALA A 108 -1.70 17.16 -3.53
C ALA A 108 -2.95 17.95 -3.94
N GLY A 109 -3.52 18.71 -3.00
CA GLY A 109 -4.72 19.53 -3.17
C GLY A 109 -6.04 18.82 -2.83
N ASP A 110 -6.02 17.49 -2.64
CA ASP A 110 -7.22 16.74 -2.31
C ASP A 110 -7.69 17.00 -0.89
N HIS A 111 -9.00 17.12 -0.73
CA HIS A 111 -9.68 17.10 0.54
C HIS A 111 -10.14 15.68 0.86
N VAL A 112 -9.73 15.16 2.01
CA VAL A 112 -9.92 13.75 2.37
C VAL A 112 -10.72 13.61 3.65
N ASP A 113 -11.83 12.87 3.56
CA ASP A 113 -12.50 12.29 4.71
C ASP A 113 -12.46 10.76 4.59
N LEU A 114 -12.16 10.09 5.69
CA LEU A 114 -12.22 8.64 5.80
C LEU A 114 -13.13 8.30 6.98
N ARG A 115 -14.22 7.58 6.72
CA ARG A 115 -15.26 7.29 7.72
C ARG A 115 -15.58 5.81 7.71
N GLY A 116 -15.34 5.12 8.81
CA GLY A 116 -15.55 3.67 8.93
C GLY A 116 -14.75 2.88 7.89
N GLY A 117 -13.61 3.41 7.45
CA GLY A 117 -12.80 2.81 6.39
C GLY A 117 -13.27 3.09 4.96
N HIS A 118 -14.26 3.95 4.74
CA HIS A 118 -14.70 4.38 3.40
C HIS A 118 -14.19 5.79 3.08
N LEU A 119 -13.60 5.94 1.89
CA LEU A 119 -12.95 7.17 1.46
C LEU A 119 -13.90 8.12 0.74
N TYR A 120 -13.81 9.40 1.10
CA TYR A 120 -14.45 10.51 0.42
C TYR A 120 -13.36 11.50 0.00
N ILE A 121 -13.32 11.82 -1.29
CA ILE A 121 -12.37 12.78 -1.85
C ILE A 121 -13.16 13.97 -2.39
N ASN A 122 -12.82 15.17 -1.94
CA ASN A 122 -13.51 16.41 -2.33
C ASN A 122 -15.03 16.32 -2.11
N GLY A 123 -15.45 15.67 -1.01
CA GLY A 123 -16.85 15.44 -0.66
C GLY A 123 -17.55 14.29 -1.40
N GLN A 124 -16.88 13.64 -2.36
CA GLN A 124 -17.44 12.54 -3.15
C GLN A 124 -16.98 11.18 -2.62
N SER A 125 -17.93 10.28 -2.36
CA SER A 125 -17.61 8.88 -1.99
C SER A 125 -16.97 8.15 -3.17
N LEU A 126 -15.90 7.39 -2.90
CA LEU A 126 -15.29 6.52 -3.91
C LEU A 126 -15.92 5.13 -3.96
N ALA A 127 -16.90 4.81 -3.11
CA ALA A 127 -17.57 3.51 -3.12
C ALA A 127 -18.26 3.25 -4.47
N ALA A 128 -17.93 2.12 -5.08
CA ALA A 128 -18.41 1.72 -6.41
C ALA A 128 -19.45 0.60 -6.36
N ASP A 129 -19.64 -0.03 -5.20
CA ASP A 129 -20.62 -1.07 -4.92
C ASP A 129 -21.44 -0.73 -3.68
N GLN A 130 -22.59 -1.37 -3.54
CA GLN A 130 -23.50 -1.14 -2.40
C GLN A 130 -22.89 -1.55 -1.06
N ALA A 131 -21.99 -2.54 -1.07
CA ALA A 131 -21.29 -2.99 0.13
C ALA A 131 -20.13 -2.08 0.53
N GLY A 132 -19.72 -1.12 -0.32
CA GLY A 132 -18.59 -0.24 -0.08
C GLY A 132 -17.24 -0.95 0.00
N LEU A 133 -17.14 -2.15 -0.59
CA LEU A 133 -15.93 -2.98 -0.63
C LEU A 133 -15.10 -2.73 -1.89
N ILE A 134 -15.60 -1.94 -2.83
CA ILE A 134 -14.88 -1.54 -4.02
C ILE A 134 -14.78 -0.02 -4.04
N GLU A 135 -13.57 0.52 -4.10
CA GLU A 135 -13.32 1.93 -4.37
C GLU A 135 -12.95 2.13 -5.84
N ARG A 136 -13.52 3.14 -6.48
CA ARG A 136 -13.19 3.53 -7.86
C ARG A 136 -12.40 4.83 -7.86
N PHE A 137 -11.21 4.73 -8.44
CA PHE A 137 -10.36 5.85 -8.80
C PHE A 137 -10.43 6.04 -10.31
N ASP A 138 -9.95 7.16 -10.84
CA ASP A 138 -10.00 7.44 -12.28
C ASP A 138 -9.32 6.33 -13.10
N GLY A 139 -10.14 5.49 -13.74
CA GLY A 139 -9.70 4.33 -14.52
C GLY A 139 -9.16 3.14 -13.71
N ARG A 140 -9.25 3.14 -12.37
CA ARG A 140 -8.75 2.06 -11.50
C ARG A 140 -9.79 1.68 -10.45
N SER A 141 -9.75 0.44 -9.98
CA SER A 141 -10.59 0.03 -8.86
C SER A 141 -9.77 -0.79 -7.87
N ALA A 142 -10.08 -0.62 -6.59
CA ALA A 142 -9.44 -1.31 -5.49
C ALA A 142 -10.51 -2.06 -4.71
N ARG A 143 -10.22 -3.32 -4.37
CA ARG A 143 -11.05 -4.06 -3.43
C ARG A 143 -10.50 -3.85 -2.03
N LEU A 144 -11.38 -3.59 -1.08
CA LEU A 144 -11.04 -3.38 0.32
C LEU A 144 -11.24 -4.67 1.12
N ASP A 145 -10.45 -4.79 2.19
CA ASP A 145 -10.72 -5.70 3.28
C ASP A 145 -11.01 -4.87 4.55
N LEU A 146 -12.22 -5.04 5.08
CA LEU A 146 -12.73 -4.36 6.28
C LEU A 146 -12.97 -5.35 7.43
N ASN A 147 -12.50 -6.60 7.33
CA ASN A 147 -12.78 -7.65 8.32
C ASN A 147 -12.22 -7.30 9.71
N ASP A 148 -11.08 -6.62 9.76
CA ASP A 148 -10.48 -6.09 11.00
C ASP A 148 -10.92 -4.65 11.31
N GLY A 149 -12.01 -4.18 10.68
CA GLY A 149 -12.55 -2.82 10.80
C GLY A 149 -12.00 -1.83 9.78
N GLY A 150 -12.43 -0.57 9.90
CA GLY A 150 -12.01 0.53 9.02
C GLY A 150 -10.71 1.22 9.43
N GLY A 151 -10.17 0.91 10.63
CA GLY A 151 -9.09 1.63 11.28
C GLY A 151 -9.47 3.08 11.65
N PRO A 152 -8.49 3.95 11.98
CA PRO A 152 -8.77 5.34 12.38
C PRO A 152 -9.42 6.15 11.25
N ASP A 153 -10.40 6.97 11.61
CA ASP A 153 -11.02 7.92 10.69
C ASP A 153 -10.11 9.14 10.46
N LEU A 154 -10.30 9.77 9.30
CA LEU A 154 -9.70 11.06 8.94
C LEU A 154 -10.83 12.04 8.64
N THR A 155 -10.69 13.27 9.10
CA THR A 155 -11.70 14.31 8.89
C THR A 155 -11.00 15.57 8.42
N ASP A 156 -11.49 16.15 7.32
CA ASP A 156 -11.02 17.46 6.83
C ASP A 156 -9.51 17.52 6.51
N VAL A 157 -8.95 16.42 5.99
CA VAL A 157 -7.50 16.33 5.74
C VAL A 157 -7.18 16.83 4.33
N VAL A 158 -6.43 17.93 4.23
CA VAL A 158 -5.93 18.45 2.95
C VAL A 158 -4.53 17.90 2.68
N VAL A 159 -4.32 17.30 1.50
CA VAL A 159 -3.01 16.79 1.10
C VAL A 159 -2.11 17.96 0.65
N PRO A 160 -0.93 18.17 1.27
CA PRO A 160 -0.03 19.27 0.90
C PRO A 160 0.58 19.11 -0.50
N PRO A 161 1.02 20.21 -1.14
CA PRO A 161 1.81 20.16 -2.37
C PRO A 161 3.02 19.24 -2.26
N GLY A 162 3.28 18.45 -3.31
CA GLY A 162 4.41 17.52 -3.37
C GLY A 162 4.25 16.24 -2.53
N LYS A 163 3.12 16.07 -1.84
CA LYS A 163 2.85 14.88 -1.01
C LYS A 163 1.67 14.08 -1.52
N VAL A 164 1.56 12.85 -1.00
CA VAL A 164 0.43 11.96 -1.20
C VAL A 164 -0.01 11.33 0.12
N LEU A 165 -1.29 10.99 0.19
CA LEU A 165 -1.82 10.13 1.25
C LEU A 165 -1.90 8.69 0.75
N VAL A 166 -1.44 7.76 1.58
CA VAL A 166 -1.40 6.34 1.25
C VAL A 166 -2.13 5.51 2.30
N LEU A 167 -2.92 4.53 1.86
CA LEU A 167 -3.65 3.60 2.72
C LEU A 167 -3.41 2.15 2.30
N GLY A 168 -3.57 1.23 3.25
CA GLY A 168 -3.70 -0.20 2.93
C GLY A 168 -5.10 -0.53 2.42
N ASP A 169 -5.18 -1.53 1.55
CA ASP A 169 -6.46 -2.09 1.12
C ASP A 169 -7.13 -2.87 2.26
N HIS A 170 -6.33 -3.46 3.16
CA HIS A 170 -6.82 -4.02 4.41
C HIS A 170 -6.86 -2.91 5.47
N ARG A 171 -8.00 -2.22 5.57
CA ARG A 171 -8.12 -0.95 6.31
C ARG A 171 -7.87 -1.13 7.80
N GLY A 172 -8.41 -2.16 8.43
CA GLY A 172 -8.25 -2.40 9.87
C GLY A 172 -6.84 -2.87 10.26
N ALA A 173 -6.17 -3.61 9.36
CA ALA A 173 -4.89 -4.25 9.61
C ALA A 173 -3.70 -3.57 8.88
N SER A 174 -3.74 -2.24 8.76
CA SER A 174 -2.72 -1.49 8.03
C SER A 174 -2.17 -0.31 8.83
N PHE A 175 -0.86 -0.34 9.11
CA PHE A 175 -0.10 0.85 9.49
C PHE A 175 0.26 1.64 8.23
N ASP A 176 -0.42 2.76 8.02
CA ASP A 176 -0.36 3.59 6.81
C ASP A 176 -0.48 5.09 7.14
N GLY A 177 -0.85 5.92 6.16
CA GLY A 177 -0.85 7.38 6.29
C GLY A 177 -1.77 7.92 7.38
N ARG A 178 -2.70 7.12 7.91
CA ARG A 178 -3.47 7.49 9.11
C ARG A 178 -2.61 7.62 10.36
N PHE A 179 -1.48 6.91 10.41
CA PHE A 179 -0.59 6.87 11.58
C PHE A 179 0.66 7.71 11.38
N PHE A 180 1.28 7.64 10.19
CA PHE A 180 2.53 8.36 9.90
C PHE A 180 2.35 9.61 9.04
N GLY A 181 1.12 9.94 8.64
CA GLY A 181 0.82 11.10 7.80
C GLY A 181 1.16 10.90 6.32
N PHE A 182 1.56 11.98 5.67
CA PHE A 182 1.79 12.01 4.23
C PHE A 182 3.17 11.47 3.82
N VAL A 183 3.27 11.04 2.57
CA VAL A 183 4.53 10.60 1.95
C VAL A 183 4.92 11.62 0.89
N GLU A 184 6.19 12.02 0.85
CA GLU A 184 6.72 12.85 -0.23
C GLU A 184 6.64 12.08 -1.56
N ALA A 185 6.07 12.72 -2.59
CA ALA A 185 5.85 12.08 -3.88
C ALA A 185 7.17 11.65 -4.54
N ASP A 186 8.26 12.39 -4.29
CA ASP A 186 9.60 12.11 -4.81
C ASP A 186 10.30 10.93 -4.10
N ARG A 187 9.83 10.52 -2.91
CA ARG A 187 10.32 9.35 -2.15
C ARG A 187 9.64 8.05 -2.56
N ILE A 188 8.62 8.09 -3.41
CA ILE A 188 8.01 6.88 -3.96
C ILE A 188 8.96 6.26 -4.98
N TYR A 189 9.40 5.03 -4.73
CA TYR A 189 10.39 4.33 -5.56
C TYR A 189 9.85 3.84 -6.88
N GLY A 190 8.59 3.50 -6.93
CA GLY A 190 8.00 2.94 -8.12
C GLY A 190 6.58 2.48 -7.90
N LYS A 191 5.98 2.13 -9.02
CA LYS A 191 4.61 1.66 -9.13
C LYS A 191 4.60 0.15 -9.25
N ALA A 192 3.89 -0.54 -8.37
CA ALA A 192 3.66 -1.97 -8.53
C ALA A 192 2.71 -2.19 -9.71
N LEU A 193 3.17 -2.95 -10.71
CA LEU A 193 2.43 -3.18 -11.96
C LEU A 193 1.59 -4.45 -11.90
N ALA A 194 2.22 -5.55 -11.47
CA ALA A 194 1.61 -6.88 -11.52
C ALA A 194 2.25 -7.84 -10.53
N ILE A 195 1.48 -8.84 -10.11
CA ILE A 195 1.97 -10.00 -9.36
C ILE A 195 2.40 -11.04 -10.38
N TYR A 196 3.67 -11.45 -10.37
CA TYR A 196 4.17 -12.48 -11.29
C TYR A 196 4.23 -13.87 -10.63
N TYR A 197 4.21 -13.91 -9.29
CA TYR A 197 4.20 -15.16 -8.54
C TYR A 197 3.38 -14.99 -7.26
N ARG A 198 2.47 -15.93 -7.03
CA ARG A 198 1.72 -16.09 -5.78
C ARG A 198 1.87 -17.53 -5.29
N ARG A 199 2.22 -17.70 -4.02
CA ARG A 199 2.37 -19.03 -3.41
C ARG A 199 1.02 -19.76 -3.46
N GLY A 200 0.97 -20.90 -4.13
CA GLY A 200 -0.25 -21.70 -4.32
C GLY A 200 -0.95 -21.50 -5.68
N GLU A 201 -0.69 -20.41 -6.42
CA GLU A 201 -1.28 -20.17 -7.76
C GLU A 201 -0.26 -20.26 -8.91
N GLY A 202 1.03 -20.53 -8.63
CA GLY A 202 2.07 -20.67 -9.65
C GLY A 202 2.56 -19.35 -10.26
N PHE A 203 3.39 -19.45 -11.31
CA PHE A 203 3.90 -18.29 -12.07
C PHE A 203 2.80 -17.78 -13.02
N ARG A 204 2.41 -16.52 -12.89
CA ARG A 204 1.50 -15.85 -13.84
C ARG A 204 2.36 -15.00 -14.79
N SER A 205 2.58 -15.51 -16.00
CA SER A 205 3.20 -14.73 -17.07
C SER A 205 2.26 -13.57 -17.43
N GLY A 206 2.77 -12.34 -17.34
CA GLY A 206 1.97 -11.13 -17.50
C GLY A 206 1.31 -11.02 -18.88
N GLY A 207 0.04 -10.63 -18.89
CA GLY A 207 -0.69 -10.23 -20.09
C GLY A 207 -2.19 -10.19 -19.83
N GLY A 208 -2.79 -8.99 -19.85
CA GLY A 208 -4.23 -8.82 -20.08
C GLY A 208 -4.99 -8.08 -18.99
N CYS A 209 -5.15 -6.78 -19.19
CA CYS A 209 -6.30 -6.02 -18.71
C CYS A 209 -7.59 -6.57 -19.35
N SER A 210 -8.64 -6.70 -18.55
CA SER A 210 -10.07 -6.84 -18.91
C SER A 210 -10.51 -8.02 -19.77
N ARG A 211 -11.14 -9.02 -19.12
CA ARG A 211 -12.42 -9.55 -19.59
C ARG A 211 -13.23 -10.08 -18.42
N VAL A 212 -14.29 -9.36 -18.07
CA VAL A 212 -15.44 -9.91 -17.36
C VAL A 212 -15.97 -11.05 -18.24
N SER A 213 -15.89 -12.27 -17.73
CA SER A 213 -16.68 -13.39 -18.23
C SER A 213 -17.44 -13.94 -17.05
N HIS A 214 -18.72 -13.56 -17.00
CA HIS A 214 -19.77 -14.34 -16.38
C HIS A 214 -19.60 -15.82 -16.75
N ALA A 215 -19.61 -16.71 -15.76
CA ALA A 215 -20.18 -18.05 -15.83
C ALA A 215 -20.00 -18.76 -14.48
N ASN A 216 -21.00 -18.64 -13.62
CA ASN A 216 -21.61 -19.79 -12.95
C ASN A 216 -22.81 -19.33 -12.11
N ASP A 217 -23.86 -18.91 -12.81
CA ASP A 217 -25.24 -19.17 -12.39
C ASP A 217 -25.71 -20.40 -13.17
N LEU A 218 -25.44 -21.58 -12.64
CA LEU A 218 -26.06 -22.84 -13.08
C LEU A 218 -26.18 -23.79 -11.88
N PHE A 219 -27.04 -23.42 -10.92
CA PHE A 219 -27.81 -24.39 -10.14
C PHE A 219 -29.23 -23.84 -9.96
N ALA A 220 -29.96 -23.84 -11.07
CA ALA A 220 -31.40 -23.69 -11.06
C ALA A 220 -32.04 -24.98 -10.55
N ARG A 221 -32.69 -24.87 -9.38
CA ARG A 221 -34.08 -25.24 -9.14
C ARG A 221 -34.61 -26.47 -9.89
N THR A 222 -34.82 -27.55 -9.13
CA THR A 222 -35.82 -28.57 -9.45
C THR A 222 -37.15 -28.19 -8.76
N PRO A 223 -38.28 -28.10 -9.48
CA PRO A 223 -39.60 -28.08 -8.86
C PRO A 223 -40.13 -29.51 -8.70
N GLY A 224 -40.51 -29.89 -7.49
CA GLY A 224 -41.16 -31.16 -7.16
C GLY A 224 -42.36 -30.93 -6.25
N GLN A 225 -43.49 -31.52 -6.61
CA GLN A 225 -44.84 -31.25 -6.15
C GLN A 225 -45.21 -31.85 -4.77
N MET A 226 -46.36 -31.37 -4.28
CA MET A 226 -47.35 -32.00 -3.38
C MET A 226 -47.24 -31.79 -1.86
N GLY A 227 -48.32 -31.25 -1.29
CA GLY A 227 -48.73 -31.50 0.09
C GLY A 227 -49.51 -30.40 0.81
N SER A 228 -50.84 -30.40 0.66
CA SER A 228 -51.86 -30.22 1.73
C SER A 228 -51.84 -28.95 2.59
N GLN A 229 -52.77 -28.01 2.36
CA GLN A 229 -53.99 -27.76 3.17
C GLN A 229 -53.77 -27.52 4.67
N TYR A 230 -54.08 -26.30 5.16
CA TYR A 230 -54.88 -25.95 6.36
C TYR A 230 -55.13 -24.42 6.32
N PHE A 231 -56.35 -23.96 6.02
CA PHE A 231 -57.38 -23.47 6.98
C PHE A 231 -56.87 -22.29 7.84
N SER A 232 -57.14 -21.03 7.48
CA SER A 232 -58.34 -20.20 7.76
C SER A 232 -58.07 -19.19 8.89
N GLY A 233 -58.62 -17.96 8.79
CA GLY A 233 -58.76 -17.08 9.96
C GLY A 233 -58.35 -15.60 9.82
N ARG A 234 -59.24 -14.82 9.19
CA ARG A 234 -59.68 -13.44 9.50
C ARG A 234 -58.75 -12.44 10.23
N ARG A 235 -58.60 -11.26 9.62
CA ARG A 235 -58.44 -9.96 10.31
C ARG A 235 -59.81 -9.42 10.77
N PRO A 236 -59.84 -8.47 11.73
CA PRO A 236 -60.23 -7.12 11.32
C PRO A 236 -59.44 -5.97 11.98
N ARG A 237 -59.58 -4.78 11.38
CA ARG A 237 -59.08 -3.45 11.76
C ARG A 237 -59.90 -2.82 12.90
N ALA A 238 -59.27 -1.90 13.65
CA ALA A 238 -59.59 -0.47 13.77
C ALA A 238 -59.55 0.09 15.22
N GLY A 239 -58.97 1.29 15.38
CA GLY A 239 -59.21 2.20 16.52
C GLY A 239 -57.97 2.79 17.18
N GLY A 240 -57.62 4.05 16.87
CA GLY A 240 -56.91 4.94 17.82
C GLY A 240 -57.92 5.90 18.48
N PRO A 241 -57.52 7.06 19.06
CA PRO A 241 -56.23 7.45 19.64
C PRO A 241 -56.40 7.99 21.09
N SER A 242 -55.30 8.17 21.84
CA SER A 242 -55.11 9.24 22.86
C SER A 242 -53.86 8.99 23.70
N GLY A 243 -53.26 10.08 24.20
CA GLY A 243 -52.56 10.04 25.49
C GLY A 243 -51.06 10.28 25.48
N PHE A 244 -50.69 11.56 25.54
CA PHE A 244 -49.44 12.10 26.06
C PHE A 244 -49.01 11.43 27.40
N ARG A 245 -47.75 11.03 27.55
CA ARG A 245 -46.94 11.28 28.77
C ARG A 245 -45.47 10.93 28.58
N ALA A 246 -44.63 11.91 28.87
CA ALA A 246 -43.22 11.74 29.18
C ALA A 246 -43.10 11.26 30.63
N ASP A 247 -42.20 10.30 30.86
CA ASP A 247 -41.51 10.04 32.12
C ASP A 247 -40.21 9.29 31.74
N SER A 248 -39.04 9.93 31.71
CA SER A 248 -38.09 10.05 32.84
C SER A 248 -38.08 8.87 33.80
N GLY A 249 -36.99 8.10 33.77
CA GLY A 249 -36.45 7.46 34.96
C GLY A 249 -36.22 5.95 34.88
N MET A 250 -34.94 5.59 35.00
CA MET A 250 -34.48 4.52 35.89
C MET A 250 -34.36 3.09 35.33
N TRP A 251 -33.17 2.80 34.80
CA TRP A 251 -32.41 1.56 34.99
C TRP A 251 -30.93 1.99 35.10
N LEU A 252 -30.37 2.25 36.29
CA LEU A 252 -29.82 1.31 37.27
C LEU A 252 -29.02 0.13 36.67
N GLU A 253 -27.70 0.38 36.59
CA GLU A 253 -26.69 -0.36 37.35
C GLU A 253 -26.21 -1.75 36.89
N ARG A 254 -25.03 -1.74 36.25
CA ARG A 254 -23.86 -2.62 36.53
C ARG A 254 -22.69 -2.17 35.64
N ARG A 255 -21.59 -1.57 36.14
CA ARG A 255 -20.38 -2.21 36.73
C ARG A 255 -20.11 -3.58 36.07
N ASP A 256 -18.99 -3.84 35.39
CA ASP A 256 -17.62 -3.61 35.81
C ASP A 256 -16.63 -3.88 34.63
N ARG A 257 -15.49 -3.17 34.65
CA ARG A 257 -14.12 -3.64 34.34
C ARG A 257 -13.85 -4.37 33.01
N GLY A 258 -13.06 -3.71 32.16
CA GLY A 258 -12.34 -4.38 31.08
C GLY A 258 -11.48 -3.52 30.15
N ILE A 259 -11.14 -2.27 30.49
CA ILE A 259 -10.31 -1.41 29.63
C ILE A 259 -8.92 -1.28 30.24
N VAL A 260 -8.15 -2.38 30.25
CA VAL A 260 -6.66 -2.39 30.25
C VAL A 260 -6.21 -3.78 29.76
N SER A 261 -6.27 -4.08 28.45
CA SER A 261 -5.73 -5.37 27.95
C SER A 261 -5.41 -5.45 26.45
N VAL A 262 -5.00 -4.35 25.80
CA VAL A 262 -4.50 -4.43 24.41
C VAL A 262 -3.16 -3.71 24.22
N ILE A 263 -2.89 -2.64 24.99
CA ILE A 263 -1.64 -1.88 24.90
C ILE A 263 -0.45 -2.64 25.54
N ASP A 264 -0.70 -3.61 26.41
CA ASP A 264 0.35 -4.24 27.23
C ASP A 264 0.95 -5.53 26.62
N ARG A 265 0.41 -5.99 25.48
CA ARG A 265 0.91 -7.20 24.79
C ARG A 265 2.03 -6.92 23.79
N PHE A 266 2.18 -5.68 23.32
CA PHE A 266 3.29 -5.28 22.44
C PHE A 266 4.54 -4.81 23.21
N ARG A 267 4.39 -4.39 24.48
CA ARG A 267 5.49 -3.84 25.29
C ARG A 267 6.38 -4.91 25.94
N ARG A 268 5.93 -6.16 26.03
CA ARG A 268 6.68 -7.26 26.69
C ARG A 268 7.53 -8.13 25.74
N SER A 269 7.47 -7.91 24.43
CA SER A 269 8.29 -8.67 23.46
C SER A 269 9.66 -8.04 23.16
N LEU A 270 10.00 -6.88 23.73
CA LEU A 270 11.25 -6.16 23.43
C LEU A 270 12.19 -5.97 24.62
N ILE A 271 11.89 -6.58 25.78
CA ILE A 271 12.81 -6.61 26.93
C ILE A 271 13.34 -8.05 27.12
N HIS A 272 13.96 -8.60 26.08
CA HIS A 272 14.84 -9.77 26.21
C HIS A 272 16.01 -9.73 25.22
N ARG A 273 16.66 -8.56 25.11
CA ARG A 273 18.03 -8.48 24.59
C ARG A 273 18.76 -7.31 25.21
N GLY A 274 19.52 -7.59 26.26
CA GLY A 274 20.39 -6.59 26.88
C GLY A 274 21.14 -7.16 28.07
N ARG A 275 22.16 -8.00 27.84
CA ARG A 275 23.37 -8.09 28.69
C ARG A 275 24.41 -9.10 28.17
N SER A 276 25.40 -8.57 27.44
CA SER A 276 26.82 -8.97 27.38
C SER A 276 27.39 -8.30 26.12
N GLY A 277 28.54 -7.62 26.07
CA GLY A 277 29.63 -7.37 27.00
C GLY A 277 30.83 -7.05 26.11
N TRP A 278 31.02 -5.78 25.74
CA TRP A 278 32.19 -5.35 24.96
C TRP A 278 33.35 -5.06 25.91
N ARG A 279 34.32 -5.98 25.98
CA ARG A 279 35.65 -5.74 26.56
C ARG A 279 36.61 -5.36 25.44
N TYR A 280 37.14 -4.14 25.51
CA TYR A 280 38.29 -3.67 24.74
C TYR A 280 39.56 -4.28 25.34
N THR A 281 40.34 -4.99 24.52
CA THR A 281 41.75 -5.32 24.82
C THR A 281 42.66 -4.32 24.14
N ARG A 282 43.33 -3.48 24.93
CA ARG A 282 44.63 -2.87 24.58
C ARG A 282 45.72 -3.86 25.01
N SER A 283 46.64 -4.18 24.13
CA SER A 283 47.96 -4.68 24.51
C SER A 283 49.02 -3.82 23.82
N LEU A 284 49.92 -3.30 24.65
CA LEU A 284 51.31 -2.99 24.32
C LEU A 284 52.01 -4.27 23.83
#